data_AF-A0A2E3VYB1-F1
#
_entry.id   AF-A0A2E3VYB1-F1
#
_cell.length_a   1.000
_cell.length_b   1.000
_cell.length_c   1.000
_cell.angle_alpha   90.00
_cell.angle_beta   90.00
_cell.angle_gamma   90.00
#
_symmetry.space_group_name_H-M   'P 1'
#
loop_
_entity.id
_entity.type
_entity.pdbx_description
1 polymer ?
#
loop_
_entity_poly.entity_id
_entity_poly.type
_entity_poly.pdbx_seq_one_letter_code
_entity_poly.pdbx_strand_id
1 'polypeptide(L)'
;MKGIASLNIFLILLLSSFKAMASKHSSVSKEFVKLTCTYTYETVEDLEVRYDEFTVFGIKSNQSINFFAHEKNIPSFFFKLEGSYPEGSWHEDAEFIFKAKLNDNKLSYSFSYLNYKNDKSELHVLKREDRTITLEGLHDDNHASFEYEEGEAFFYFEDETEWIQEDLTKIKDCEIQKF
;
A
#
# COMPACT_ATOMS: atom_id res chain seq x y z
N MET A 1 30.16 87.39 -25.17
CA MET A 1 29.45 86.75 -26.30
C MET A 1 29.43 85.24 -26.09
N LYS A 2 28.22 84.65 -26.10
CA LYS A 2 27.87 83.23 -26.40
C LYS A 2 28.51 82.17 -25.46
N GLY A 3 27.79 81.27 -24.81
CA GLY A 3 26.57 80.53 -25.17
C GLY A 3 26.90 79.03 -25.05
N ILE A 4 26.39 78.34 -24.03
CA ILE A 4 25.29 77.36 -24.09
C ILE A 4 25.68 75.96 -24.65
N ALA A 5 25.49 74.97 -23.76
CA ALA A 5 24.97 73.60 -23.89
C ALA A 5 25.62 72.53 -24.78
N SER A 6 25.76 71.34 -24.17
CA SER A 6 25.09 70.06 -24.55
C SER A 6 25.61 68.99 -23.58
N LEU A 7 24.86 68.49 -22.59
CA LEU A 7 23.70 67.60 -22.63
C LEU A 7 23.90 66.36 -23.53
N ASN A 8 24.16 65.22 -22.89
CA ASN A 8 23.54 63.94 -23.27
C ASN A 8 23.22 63.15 -22.00
N ILE A 9 21.92 63.04 -21.77
CA ILE A 9 21.23 62.18 -20.80
C ILE A 9 20.96 60.86 -21.54
N PHE A 10 21.16 59.70 -20.91
CA PHE A 10 20.18 58.59 -20.83
C PHE A 10 20.82 57.34 -20.21
N LEU A 11 20.28 56.90 -19.05
CA LEU A 11 19.62 55.60 -18.81
C LEU A 11 20.63 54.48 -18.39
N ILE A 12 20.45 53.65 -17.37
CA ILE A 12 19.27 53.02 -16.77
C ILE A 12 19.55 52.77 -15.27
N LEU A 13 18.58 53.13 -14.44
CA LEU A 13 18.38 52.70 -13.05
C LEU A 13 18.05 51.20 -12.99
N LEU A 14 18.36 50.56 -11.85
CA LEU A 14 17.87 49.25 -11.38
C LEU A 14 18.70 48.03 -11.79
N LEU A 15 19.69 47.71 -10.97
CA LEU A 15 19.88 46.32 -10.58
C LEU A 15 19.49 46.21 -9.10
N SER A 16 18.20 45.91 -8.96
CA SER A 16 17.59 45.10 -7.90
C SER A 16 18.53 44.74 -6.75
N SER A 17 18.21 45.32 -5.60
CA SER A 17 18.29 44.66 -4.31
C SER A 17 18.03 43.16 -4.44
N PHE A 18 19.11 42.36 -4.47
CA PHE A 18 19.05 40.98 -4.04
C PHE A 18 18.72 41.02 -2.55
N LYS A 19 17.43 41.17 -2.23
CA LYS A 19 16.91 40.48 -1.06
C LYS A 19 17.24 39.03 -1.34
N ALA A 20 18.27 38.54 -0.66
CA ALA A 20 18.43 37.11 -0.44
C ALA A 20 17.11 36.66 0.16
N MET A 21 16.21 36.21 -0.70
CA MET A 21 15.09 35.38 -0.30
C MET A 21 15.81 34.14 0.19
N ALA A 22 16.10 34.11 1.49
CA ALA A 22 16.25 32.87 2.20
C ALA A 22 14.96 32.13 1.88
N SER A 23 15.02 31.32 0.83
CA SER A 23 14.16 30.17 0.66
C SER A 23 14.20 29.52 2.03
N LYS A 24 13.13 29.72 2.82
CA LYS A 24 12.81 28.79 3.87
C LYS A 24 12.65 27.49 3.12
N HIS A 25 13.74 26.71 3.06
CA HIS A 25 13.60 25.27 3.05
C HIS A 25 12.79 25.00 4.31
N SER A 26 11.47 25.00 4.15
CA SER A 26 10.58 24.21 4.97
C SER A 26 11.26 22.86 4.98
N SER A 27 11.88 22.51 6.10
CA SER A 27 12.23 21.12 6.36
C SER A 27 10.89 20.41 6.29
N VAL A 28 10.59 19.80 5.15
CA VAL A 28 9.45 18.89 5.04
C VAL A 28 9.75 17.84 6.10
N SER A 29 9.06 17.94 7.24
CA SER A 29 9.21 16.97 8.31
C SER A 29 8.88 15.63 7.67
N LYS A 30 9.87 14.74 7.64
CA LYS A 30 9.64 13.37 7.18
C LYS A 30 8.75 12.72 8.23
N GLU A 31 7.47 12.66 7.94
CA GLU A 31 6.49 11.91 8.73
C GLU A 31 6.73 10.43 8.43
N PHE A 32 7.07 9.68 9.48
CA PHE A 32 7.27 8.24 9.41
C PHE A 32 5.98 7.57 9.88
N VAL A 33 5.50 6.60 9.11
CA VAL A 33 4.25 5.90 9.41
C VAL A 33 4.48 4.41 9.35
N LYS A 34 4.01 3.69 10.37
CA LYS A 34 4.02 2.23 10.46
C LYS A 34 2.59 1.75 10.20
N LEU A 35 2.45 0.71 9.37
CA LEU A 35 1.23 -0.07 9.22
C LEU A 35 1.55 -1.52 9.61
N THR A 36 0.80 -2.06 10.54
CA THR A 36 0.87 -3.46 10.95
C THR A 36 -0.48 -4.10 10.67
N CYS A 37 -0.50 -5.28 10.06
CA CYS A 37 -1.74 -6.02 9.84
C CYS A 37 -1.56 -7.48 10.21
N THR A 38 -2.60 -8.05 10.83
CA THR A 38 -2.73 -9.49 11.04
C THR A 38 -3.33 -10.12 9.79
N TYR A 39 -2.83 -11.29 9.43
CA TYR A 39 -3.42 -12.13 8.40
C TYR A 39 -3.59 -13.56 8.90
N THR A 40 -4.55 -14.27 8.31
CA THR A 40 -4.80 -15.68 8.59
C THR A 40 -4.23 -16.56 7.49
N TYR A 41 -3.91 -17.81 7.81
CA TYR A 41 -3.57 -18.87 6.86
C TYR A 41 -3.91 -20.24 7.46
N GLU A 42 -4.05 -21.27 6.63
CA GLU A 42 -4.32 -22.64 7.10
C GLU A 42 -3.02 -23.44 7.16
N THR A 43 -2.92 -24.41 8.08
CA THR A 43 -1.75 -25.32 8.12
C THR A 43 -2.03 -26.69 7.54
N VAL A 44 -0.95 -27.30 7.03
CA VAL A 44 -0.94 -28.65 6.45
C VAL A 44 -1.27 -29.74 7.49
N GLU A 45 -0.89 -29.53 8.76
CA GLU A 45 -0.84 -30.60 9.75
C GLU A 45 -2.18 -30.85 10.45
N ASP A 46 -2.96 -29.79 10.68
CA ASP A 46 -4.15 -29.83 11.53
C ASP A 46 -5.41 -29.20 10.89
N LEU A 47 -5.29 -28.62 9.69
CA LEU A 47 -6.36 -27.84 9.04
C LEU A 47 -6.89 -26.71 9.94
N GLU A 48 -6.09 -26.23 10.89
CA GLU A 48 -6.42 -25.10 11.74
C GLU A 48 -6.02 -23.79 11.06
N VAL A 49 -6.83 -22.76 11.31
CA VAL A 49 -6.51 -21.38 10.91
C VAL A 49 -5.52 -20.80 11.92
N ARG A 50 -4.36 -20.40 11.43
CA ARG A 50 -3.33 -19.68 12.17
C ARG A 50 -3.36 -18.20 11.82
N TYR A 51 -2.70 -17.42 12.67
CA TYR A 51 -2.58 -15.98 12.58
C TYR A 51 -1.10 -15.61 12.57
N ASP A 52 -0.74 -14.63 11.76
CA ASP A 52 0.57 -14.03 11.74
C ASP A 52 0.45 -12.55 11.33
N GLU A 53 1.55 -11.80 11.41
CA GLU A 53 1.54 -10.36 11.22
C GLU A 53 2.63 -9.92 10.24
N PHE A 54 2.31 -8.91 9.43
CA PHE A 54 3.33 -8.15 8.71
C PHE A 54 3.35 -6.71 9.19
N THR A 55 4.53 -6.09 9.16
CA THR A 55 4.72 -4.67 9.47
C THR A 55 5.49 -3.99 8.35
N VAL A 56 4.92 -2.89 7.83
CA VAL A 56 5.50 -2.10 6.74
C VAL A 56 5.60 -0.64 7.12
N PHE A 57 6.71 -0.02 6.71
CA PHE A 57 7.01 1.37 7.02
C PHE A 57 6.89 2.22 5.76
N GLY A 58 6.22 3.36 5.90
CA GLY A 58 6.09 4.37 4.86
C GLY A 58 6.72 5.68 5.31
N ILE A 59 7.34 6.38 4.35
CA ILE A 59 7.85 7.73 4.55
C ILE A 59 7.03 8.66 3.67
N LYS A 60 6.57 9.77 4.24
CA LYS A 60 5.87 10.80 3.49
C LYS A 60 6.80 11.45 2.47
N SER A 61 6.61 11.13 1.19
CA SER A 61 7.38 11.71 0.09
C SER A 61 6.72 12.97 -0.47
N ASN A 62 5.40 13.11 -0.33
CA ASN A 62 4.57 14.28 -0.71
C ASN A 62 3.33 14.37 0.20
N GLN A 63 2.12 14.35 -0.37
CA GLN A 63 0.84 14.27 0.36
C GLN A 63 0.41 12.83 0.67
N SER A 64 1.10 11.83 0.11
CA SER A 64 0.76 10.43 0.33
C SER A 64 1.92 9.62 0.85
N ILE A 65 1.59 8.55 1.57
CA ILE A 65 2.49 7.51 2.04
C ILE A 65 2.07 6.21 1.39
N ASN A 66 3.01 5.45 0.84
CA ASN A 66 2.74 4.15 0.22
C ASN A 66 3.33 3.04 1.08
N PHE A 67 2.62 1.92 1.14
CA PHE A 67 2.99 0.71 1.86
C PHE A 67 2.96 -0.48 0.91
N PHE A 68 3.89 -1.41 1.10
CA PHE A 68 3.98 -2.63 0.32
C PHE A 68 4.48 -3.78 1.22
N ALA A 69 3.65 -4.82 1.34
CA ALA A 69 4.03 -6.10 1.94
C ALA A 69 3.92 -7.20 0.89
N HIS A 70 4.84 -8.16 0.94
CA HIS A 70 4.82 -9.34 0.10
C HIS A 70 5.26 -10.53 0.94
N GLU A 71 4.29 -11.29 1.40
CA GLU A 71 4.55 -12.52 2.14
C GLU A 71 4.57 -13.70 1.18
N LYS A 72 5.55 -14.58 1.42
CA LYS A 72 5.86 -15.71 0.55
C LYS A 72 5.93 -16.99 1.36
N ASN A 73 5.85 -18.09 0.63
CA ASN A 73 5.91 -19.44 1.18
C ASN A 73 4.76 -19.73 2.15
N ILE A 74 3.59 -19.22 1.84
CA ILE A 74 2.38 -19.44 2.62
C ILE A 74 1.89 -20.86 2.31
N PRO A 75 1.61 -21.69 3.33
CA PRO A 75 1.00 -22.98 3.12
C PRO A 75 -0.35 -22.82 2.44
N SER A 76 -0.55 -23.55 1.35
CA SER A 76 -1.82 -23.56 0.63
C SER A 76 -2.06 -24.91 -0.04
N PHE A 77 -3.33 -25.12 -0.35
CA PHE A 77 -3.80 -26.29 -1.06
C PHE A 77 -4.12 -25.91 -2.50
N PHE A 78 -3.69 -26.71 -3.49
CA PHE A 78 -4.12 -26.55 -4.88
C PHE A 78 -4.67 -27.85 -5.45
N PHE A 79 -5.53 -27.72 -6.47
CA PHE A 79 -6.10 -28.86 -7.19
C PHE A 79 -5.48 -29.00 -8.57
N LYS A 80 -5.14 -30.24 -8.91
CA LYS A 80 -4.72 -30.65 -10.24
C LYS A 80 -5.92 -31.16 -11.02
N LEU A 81 -6.19 -30.56 -12.18
CA LEU A 81 -7.23 -31.06 -13.09
C LEU A 81 -6.66 -32.15 -13.99
N GLU A 82 -6.56 -33.39 -13.47
CA GLU A 82 -6.28 -34.57 -14.29
C GLU A 82 -7.40 -35.61 -14.14
N GLY A 83 -8.09 -35.95 -15.24
CA GLY A 83 -9.09 -37.01 -15.27
C GLY A 83 -10.47 -36.64 -14.68
N SER A 84 -11.14 -37.62 -14.08
CA SER A 84 -12.55 -37.52 -13.64
C SER A 84 -12.75 -37.06 -12.18
N TYR A 85 -11.67 -36.89 -11.41
CA TYR A 85 -11.71 -36.37 -10.04
C TYR A 85 -10.45 -35.53 -9.78
N PRO A 86 -10.56 -34.31 -9.23
CA PRO A 86 -9.39 -33.46 -8.99
C PRO A 86 -8.51 -34.08 -7.89
N GLU A 87 -7.23 -34.31 -8.18
CA GLU A 87 -6.23 -34.66 -7.16
C GLU A 87 -5.67 -33.36 -6.57
N GLY A 88 -5.70 -33.23 -5.24
CA GLY A 88 -5.23 -32.04 -4.55
C GLY A 88 -3.94 -32.27 -3.75
N SER A 89 -3.12 -31.24 -3.60
CA SER A 89 -1.90 -31.32 -2.78
C SER A 89 -1.53 -30.00 -2.11
N TRP A 90 -1.00 -30.12 -0.90
CA TRP A 90 -0.40 -29.02 -0.15
C TRP A 90 0.94 -28.58 -0.74
N HIS A 91 1.24 -27.30 -0.63
CA HIS A 91 2.54 -26.73 -0.91
C HIS A 91 2.76 -25.44 -0.11
N GLU A 92 4.01 -24.98 -0.07
CA GLU A 92 4.43 -23.79 0.68
C GLU A 92 5.02 -22.75 -0.28
N ASP A 93 4.34 -22.54 -1.41
CA ASP A 93 4.78 -21.60 -2.44
C ASP A 93 3.78 -20.46 -2.64
N ALA A 94 2.62 -20.48 -1.98
CA ALA A 94 1.63 -19.43 -2.13
C ALA A 94 2.15 -18.10 -1.58
N GLU A 95 1.59 -17.01 -2.08
CA GLU A 95 2.02 -15.66 -1.72
C GLU A 95 0.79 -14.77 -1.51
N PHE A 96 0.94 -13.72 -0.72
CA PHE A 96 0.04 -12.58 -0.84
C PHE A 96 0.81 -11.28 -1.01
N ILE A 97 0.14 -10.32 -1.64
CA ILE A 97 0.65 -8.98 -1.85
C ILE A 97 -0.36 -8.01 -1.24
N PHE A 98 0.13 -7.16 -0.34
CA PHE A 98 -0.65 -6.06 0.21
C PHE A 98 -0.04 -4.73 -0.23
N LYS A 99 -0.88 -3.87 -0.82
CA LYS A 99 -0.50 -2.52 -1.24
C LYS A 99 -1.45 -1.54 -0.61
N ALA A 100 -0.93 -0.49 0.01
CA ALA A 100 -1.77 0.59 0.52
C ALA A 100 -1.18 1.96 0.23
N LYS A 101 -2.07 2.94 0.15
CA LYS A 101 -1.74 4.35 -0.01
C LYS A 101 -2.58 5.16 0.95
N LEU A 102 -1.91 5.79 1.92
CA LEU A 102 -2.51 6.75 2.83
C LEU A 102 -2.37 8.14 2.23
N ASN A 103 -3.48 8.85 2.12
CA ASN A 103 -3.55 10.27 1.74
C ASN A 103 -4.37 11.00 2.80
N ASP A 104 -3.72 11.84 3.61
CA ASP A 104 -4.28 12.42 4.83
C ASP A 104 -4.84 11.35 5.79
N ASN A 105 -6.17 11.23 5.91
CA ASN A 105 -6.86 10.19 6.70
C ASN A 105 -7.49 9.10 5.83
N LYS A 106 -7.38 9.17 4.50
CA LYS A 106 -7.98 8.20 3.59
C LYS A 106 -6.95 7.14 3.22
N LEU A 107 -7.25 5.87 3.51
CA LEU A 107 -6.44 4.73 3.12
C LEU A 107 -7.13 3.99 1.97
N SER A 108 -6.45 3.88 0.84
CA SER A 108 -6.84 2.96 -0.23
C SER A 108 -5.88 1.78 -0.21
N TYR A 109 -6.40 0.56 -0.19
CA TYR A 109 -5.59 -0.64 -0.08
C TYR A 109 -6.09 -1.76 -1.00
N SER A 110 -5.19 -2.70 -1.28
CA SER A 110 -5.39 -3.83 -2.18
C SER A 110 -4.73 -5.05 -1.56
N PHE A 111 -5.47 -6.13 -1.48
CA PHE A 111 -4.97 -7.46 -1.14
C PHE A 111 -5.06 -8.34 -2.37
N SER A 112 -4.00 -9.09 -2.66
CA SER A 112 -3.99 -10.10 -3.72
C SER A 112 -3.41 -11.39 -3.17
N TYR A 113 -4.13 -12.49 -3.34
CA TYR A 113 -3.69 -13.83 -2.99
C TYR A 113 -3.28 -14.59 -4.25
N LEU A 114 -2.11 -15.21 -4.22
CA LEU A 114 -1.52 -15.93 -5.34
C LEU A 114 -1.33 -17.40 -4.99
N ASN A 115 -1.83 -18.27 -5.86
CA ASN A 115 -1.67 -19.70 -5.73
C ASN A 115 -1.67 -20.40 -7.11
N TYR A 116 -1.21 -21.65 -7.18
CA TYR A 116 -1.20 -22.46 -8.39
C TYR A 116 -2.60 -22.80 -8.88
N LYS A 117 -2.69 -23.01 -10.20
CA LYS A 117 -3.85 -23.61 -10.87
C LYS A 117 -3.43 -24.81 -11.68
N ASN A 118 -4.34 -25.76 -11.85
CA ASN A 118 -4.34 -26.86 -12.83
C ASN A 118 -3.19 -27.88 -12.77
N ASP A 119 -1.92 -27.45 -12.79
CA ASP A 119 -0.74 -28.31 -12.98
C ASP A 119 0.53 -27.86 -12.22
N LYS A 120 0.41 -26.88 -11.32
CA LYS A 120 1.51 -26.32 -10.52
C LYS A 120 2.61 -25.63 -11.37
N SER A 121 2.29 -25.16 -12.56
CA SER A 121 3.27 -24.52 -13.46
C SER A 121 3.66 -23.09 -13.02
N GLU A 122 2.69 -22.27 -12.62
CA GLU A 122 2.91 -20.90 -12.16
C GLU A 122 1.87 -20.43 -11.14
N LEU A 123 2.26 -19.47 -10.29
CA LEU A 123 1.34 -18.83 -9.36
C LEU A 123 0.45 -17.83 -10.10
N HIS A 124 -0.85 -17.94 -9.91
CA HIS A 124 -1.85 -17.02 -10.45
C HIS A 124 -2.50 -16.24 -9.33
N VAL A 125 -2.92 -15.00 -9.61
CA VAL A 125 -3.81 -14.27 -8.69
C VAL A 125 -5.15 -15.01 -8.66
N LEU A 126 -5.52 -15.50 -7.47
CA LEU A 126 -6.78 -16.20 -7.24
C LEU A 126 -7.83 -15.29 -6.65
N LYS A 127 -7.42 -14.39 -5.76
CA LYS A 127 -8.29 -13.41 -5.14
C LYS A 127 -7.63 -12.06 -5.19
N ARG A 128 -8.40 -11.04 -5.51
CA ARG A 128 -7.99 -9.65 -5.38
C ARG A 128 -9.18 -8.80 -4.96
N GLU A 129 -8.94 -7.94 -3.99
CA GLU A 129 -9.93 -6.99 -3.54
C GLU A 129 -9.24 -5.66 -3.26
N ASP A 130 -9.86 -4.59 -3.77
CA ASP A 130 -9.40 -3.23 -3.55
C ASP A 130 -10.48 -2.45 -2.80
N ARG A 131 -10.08 -1.79 -1.71
CA ARG A 131 -10.98 -1.09 -0.80
C ARG A 131 -10.46 0.28 -0.42
N THR A 132 -11.36 1.09 0.12
CA THR A 132 -11.06 2.42 0.62
C THR A 132 -11.75 2.67 1.95
N ILE A 133 -11.01 3.20 2.92
CA ILE A 133 -11.52 3.56 4.24
C ILE A 133 -11.04 4.97 4.63
N THR A 134 -11.86 5.65 5.44
CA THR A 134 -11.47 6.88 6.14
C THR A 134 -11.11 6.51 7.57
N LEU A 135 -9.86 6.75 7.96
CA LEU A 135 -9.32 6.47 9.29
C LEU A 135 -9.63 7.64 10.23
N GLU A 136 -10.82 7.62 10.80
CA GLU A 136 -11.21 8.56 11.86
C GLU A 136 -10.23 8.44 13.04
N GLY A 137 -9.75 9.56 13.58
CA GLY A 137 -8.79 9.58 14.70
C GLY A 137 -7.30 9.61 14.33
N LEU A 138 -6.90 9.25 13.10
CA LEU A 138 -5.49 9.27 12.68
C LEU A 138 -4.85 10.68 12.67
N HIS A 139 -5.66 11.73 12.71
CA HIS A 139 -5.19 13.12 12.85
C HIS A 139 -5.01 13.57 14.30
N ASP A 140 -5.79 13.01 15.23
CA ASP A 140 -5.85 13.50 16.62
C ASP A 140 -4.88 12.71 17.52
N ASP A 141 -4.86 11.39 17.38
CA ASP A 141 -4.09 10.49 18.25
C ASP A 141 -2.84 9.90 17.57
N ASN A 142 -2.58 10.30 16.32
CA ASN A 142 -1.51 9.74 15.48
C ASN A 142 -1.57 8.20 15.34
N HIS A 143 -2.72 7.62 15.64
CA HIS A 143 -2.97 6.18 15.70
C HIS A 143 -4.39 5.88 15.21
N ALA A 144 -4.57 4.79 14.48
CA ALA A 144 -5.88 4.29 14.08
C ALA A 144 -5.84 2.77 13.87
N SER A 145 -6.92 2.09 14.23
CA SER A 145 -7.11 0.66 14.00
C SER A 145 -8.35 0.45 13.15
N PHE A 146 -8.35 -0.57 12.29
CA PHE A 146 -9.48 -0.92 11.42
C PHE A 146 -9.44 -2.40 11.06
N GLU A 147 -10.59 -3.03 10.88
CA GLU A 147 -10.70 -4.33 10.24
C GLU A 147 -10.54 -4.19 8.72
N TYR A 148 -9.94 -5.16 8.05
CA TYR A 148 -9.77 -5.17 6.59
C TYR A 148 -11.10 -5.12 5.84
N GLU A 149 -12.18 -5.64 6.41
CA GLU A 149 -13.50 -5.57 5.80
C GLU A 149 -14.21 -4.23 6.07
N GLU A 150 -13.58 -3.30 6.79
CA GLU A 150 -14.08 -1.94 6.95
C GLU A 150 -13.82 -1.07 5.70
N GLY A 151 -14.79 -0.22 5.38
CA GLY A 151 -14.74 0.69 4.24
C GLY A 151 -15.42 0.15 2.97
N GLU A 152 -15.36 0.91 1.89
CA GLU A 152 -16.03 0.64 0.63
C GLU A 152 -15.14 -0.19 -0.30
N ALA A 153 -15.58 -1.40 -0.66
CA ALA A 153 -14.98 -2.18 -1.73
C ALA A 153 -15.37 -1.59 -3.08
N PHE A 154 -14.38 -1.34 -3.94
CA PHE A 154 -14.61 -0.77 -5.28
C PHE A 154 -14.11 -1.68 -6.41
N PHE A 155 -13.39 -2.75 -6.07
CA PHE A 155 -13.01 -3.81 -6.99
C PHE A 155 -12.94 -5.14 -6.25
N TYR A 156 -13.51 -6.18 -6.86
CA TYR A 156 -13.41 -7.55 -6.40
C TYR A 156 -13.17 -8.47 -7.59
N PHE A 157 -12.24 -9.39 -7.44
CA PHE A 157 -11.96 -10.45 -8.38
C PHE A 157 -11.67 -11.74 -7.60
N GLU A 158 -12.33 -12.81 -8.02
CA GLU A 158 -12.09 -14.15 -7.53
C GLU A 158 -12.13 -15.10 -8.71
N ASP A 159 -11.10 -15.95 -8.81
CA ASP A 159 -11.05 -17.02 -9.78
C ASP A 159 -11.60 -18.28 -9.14
N GLU A 160 -12.89 -18.53 -9.39
CA GLU A 160 -13.67 -19.64 -8.85
C GLU A 160 -13.27 -20.98 -9.49
N THR A 161 -12.05 -21.45 -9.21
CA THR A 161 -11.74 -22.87 -9.29
C THR A 161 -12.15 -23.47 -7.94
N GLU A 162 -13.41 -23.94 -7.87
CA GLU A 162 -14.32 -24.24 -6.74
C GLU A 162 -13.76 -24.72 -5.37
N TRP A 163 -12.46 -24.97 -5.19
CA TRP A 163 -11.94 -25.60 -3.98
C TRP A 163 -10.66 -25.00 -3.38
N ILE A 164 -10.03 -23.97 -3.97
CA ILE A 164 -8.86 -23.35 -3.32
C ILE A 164 -9.34 -22.40 -2.22
N GLN A 165 -9.62 -22.96 -1.05
CA GLN A 165 -9.71 -22.27 0.25
C GLN A 165 -10.64 -21.05 0.27
N GLU A 166 -11.95 -21.30 0.24
CA GLU A 166 -13.00 -20.28 0.06
C GLU A 166 -12.89 -19.05 1.00
N ASP A 167 -12.16 -19.09 2.14
CA ASP A 167 -12.00 -17.88 2.96
C ASP A 167 -10.85 -17.86 4.01
N LEU A 168 -9.74 -18.57 3.79
CA LEU A 168 -8.76 -18.79 4.88
C LEU A 168 -7.56 -17.84 4.90
N THR A 169 -7.06 -17.39 3.74
CA THR A 169 -6.01 -16.36 3.70
C THR A 169 -6.63 -14.98 3.57
N LYS A 170 -6.72 -14.25 4.67
CA LYS A 170 -7.34 -12.92 4.75
C LYS A 170 -6.51 -11.98 5.60
N ILE A 171 -6.55 -10.69 5.26
CA ILE A 171 -6.15 -9.65 6.21
C ILE A 171 -7.32 -9.46 7.20
N LYS A 172 -7.01 -9.26 8.48
CA LYS A 172 -7.99 -9.13 9.57
C LYS A 172 -7.89 -7.75 10.19
N ASP A 173 -7.02 -7.61 11.18
CA ASP A 173 -6.89 -6.40 11.98
C ASP A 173 -5.67 -5.61 11.54
N CYS A 174 -5.84 -4.32 11.25
CA CYS A 174 -4.77 -3.42 10.86
C CYS A 174 -4.65 -2.23 11.81
N GLU A 175 -3.42 -1.78 12.03
CA GLU A 175 -3.05 -0.65 12.88
C GLU A 175 -2.11 0.30 12.12
N ILE A 176 -2.40 1.59 12.13
CA ILE A 176 -1.53 2.65 11.63
C ILE A 176 -1.04 3.54 12.78
N GLN A 177 0.25 3.84 12.80
CA GLN A 177 0.89 4.73 13.77
C GLN A 177 1.85 5.73 13.10
N LYS A 178 1.74 7.01 13.43
CA LYS A 178 2.61 8.11 12.96
C LYS A 178 3.65 8.50 14.03
N PHE A 179 4.87 8.86 13.60
CA PHE A 179 6.01 9.25 14.45
C PHE A 179 6.60 10.61 14.05
#